data_AF-A0A1D2W9Y9-F1
#
_entry.id   AF-A0A1D2W9Y9-F1
#
_cell.length_a   1.000
_cell.length_b   1.000
_cell.length_c   1.000
_cell.angle_alpha   90.00
_cell.angle_beta   90.00
_cell.angle_gamma   90.00
#
_symmetry.space_group_name_H-M   'P 1'
#
loop_
_entity.id
_entity.type
_entity.pdbx_description
1 polymer ?
#
loop_
_entity_poly.entity_id
_entity_poly.type
_entity_poly.pdbx_seq_one_letter_code
_entity_poly.pdbx_strand_id
1 'polypeptide(L)'
;MELLDRYPNLKKIKVPSSLYPRTSKKYLDALSELGIEVEPVIKRGRPKKYGSNEAELVQKMIDEGVSPKDISDELEIPLKTVYYLKGTKLKRGRKPKYSKETEEEIKKLRDEGLRAKDISEKLSIPLRTVYCLIKR
;
A
#
# COMPACT_ATOMS: atom_id res chain seq x y z
N MET A 1 -31.46 27.83 -5.54
CA MET A 1 -30.84 28.28 -4.27
C MET A 1 -29.34 28.16 -4.41
N GLU A 2 -28.64 29.28 -4.51
CA GLU A 2 -27.19 29.29 -4.60
C GLU A 2 -26.59 28.87 -3.25
N LEU A 3 -25.54 28.04 -3.30
CA LEU A 3 -24.92 27.45 -2.11
C LEU A 3 -24.32 28.53 -1.19
N LEU A 4 -23.88 29.64 -1.77
CA LEU A 4 -23.26 30.78 -1.10
C LEU A 4 -24.27 31.59 -0.30
N ASP A 5 -25.51 31.74 -0.79
CA ASP A 5 -26.58 32.43 -0.06
C ASP A 5 -26.94 31.73 1.25
N ARG A 6 -26.86 30.39 1.27
CA ARG A 6 -27.16 29.59 2.46
C ARG A 6 -25.99 29.50 3.43
N TYR A 7 -24.77 29.69 2.96
CA TYR A 7 -23.55 29.57 3.75
C TYR A 7 -22.60 30.74 3.47
N PRO A 8 -22.92 31.95 3.97
CA PRO A 8 -22.14 33.16 3.70
C PRO A 8 -20.71 33.09 4.26
N ASN A 9 -20.46 32.18 5.22
CA ASN A 9 -19.15 31.98 5.84
C ASN A 9 -18.44 30.71 5.34
N LEU A 10 -18.78 30.23 4.14
CA LEU A 10 -18.16 29.03 3.56
C LEU A 10 -16.68 29.27 3.28
N LYS A 11 -15.79 28.55 3.99
CA LYS A 11 -14.33 28.67 3.83
C LYS A 11 -13.69 27.49 3.09
N LYS A 12 -14.26 26.29 3.24
CA LYS A 12 -13.65 25.04 2.73
C LYS A 12 -14.68 24.11 2.11
N ILE A 13 -14.33 23.54 0.95
CA ILE A 13 -15.11 22.49 0.27
C ILE A 13 -14.24 21.24 0.18
N LYS A 14 -14.75 20.14 0.74
CA LYS A 14 -14.10 18.83 0.69
C LYS A 14 -14.72 17.98 -0.42
N VAL A 15 -13.93 17.60 -1.41
CA VAL A 15 -14.41 16.81 -2.56
C VAL A 15 -13.80 15.40 -2.59
N PRO A 16 -14.44 14.41 -3.23
CA PRO A 16 -13.79 13.14 -3.51
C PRO A 16 -12.44 13.33 -4.21
N SER A 17 -11.43 12.54 -3.82
CA SER A 17 -10.13 12.50 -4.51
C SER A 17 -10.24 12.18 -6.00
N SER A 18 -11.28 11.44 -6.42
CA SER A 18 -11.56 11.16 -7.83
C SER A 18 -12.17 12.33 -8.59
N LEU A 19 -12.90 13.23 -7.92
CA LEU A 19 -13.53 14.39 -8.57
C LEU A 19 -12.60 15.59 -8.62
N TYR A 20 -11.76 15.80 -7.61
CA TYR A 20 -10.82 16.93 -7.56
C TYR A 20 -10.01 17.13 -8.86
N PRO A 21 -9.35 16.10 -9.45
CA PRO A 21 -8.59 16.28 -10.69
C PRO A 21 -9.47 16.42 -11.95
N ARG A 22 -10.75 16.06 -11.86
CA ARG A 22 -11.72 16.19 -12.97
C ARG A 22 -12.41 17.55 -12.97
N THR A 23 -12.37 18.27 -11.87
CA THR A 23 -12.87 19.64 -11.78
C THR A 23 -11.98 20.55 -12.62
N SER A 24 -12.58 21.33 -13.51
CA SER A 24 -11.83 22.29 -14.34
C SER A 24 -11.18 23.35 -13.45
N LYS A 25 -9.93 23.72 -13.78
CA LYS A 25 -9.16 24.77 -13.11
C LYS A 25 -9.95 26.07 -13.01
N LYS A 26 -10.67 26.44 -14.06
CA LYS A 26 -11.52 27.64 -14.09
C LYS A 26 -12.49 27.72 -12.90
N TYR A 27 -13.07 26.60 -12.47
CA TYR A 27 -13.96 26.59 -11.31
C TYR A 27 -13.20 26.62 -9.98
N LEU A 28 -12.03 25.99 -9.91
CA LEU A 28 -11.16 26.04 -8.72
C LEU A 28 -10.62 27.46 -8.50
N ASP A 29 -10.22 28.13 -9.58
CA ASP A 29 -9.70 29.49 -9.56
C ASP A 29 -10.80 30.48 -9.13
N ALA A 30 -12.00 30.38 -9.72
CA ALA A 30 -13.15 31.20 -9.31
C ALA A 30 -13.54 31.00 -7.85
N LEU A 31 -13.49 29.77 -7.33
CA LEU A 31 -13.73 29.48 -5.91
C LEU A 31 -12.61 30.04 -5.02
N SER A 32 -11.36 29.98 -5.48
CA SER A 32 -10.22 30.56 -4.76
C SER A 32 -10.28 32.08 -4.69
N GLU A 33 -10.73 32.75 -5.75
CA GLU A 33 -10.96 34.21 -5.78
C GLU A 33 -12.04 34.64 -4.77
N LEU A 34 -13.03 33.77 -4.54
CA LEU A 34 -14.06 33.94 -3.51
C LEU A 34 -13.57 33.57 -2.09
N GLY A 35 -12.30 33.20 -1.93
CA GLY A 35 -11.71 32.83 -0.63
C GLY A 35 -12.09 31.42 -0.15
N ILE A 36 -12.54 30.55 -1.05
CA ILE A 36 -12.99 29.19 -0.74
C ILE A 36 -11.90 28.19 -1.13
N GLU A 37 -11.35 27.48 -0.15
CA GLU A 37 -10.36 26.43 -0.39
C GLU A 37 -11.03 25.09 -0.74
N VAL A 38 -10.65 24.50 -1.87
CA VAL A 38 -11.12 23.18 -2.30
C VAL A 38 -10.03 22.15 -2.05
N GLU A 39 -10.32 21.16 -1.21
CA GLU A 39 -9.36 20.11 -0.83
C GLU A 39 -9.90 18.70 -1.16
N PRO A 40 -9.05 17.80 -1.71
CA PRO A 40 -9.43 16.41 -1.90
C PRO A 40 -9.47 15.66 -0.57
N VAL A 41 -10.51 14.88 -0.35
CA VAL A 41 -10.61 13.96 0.79
C VAL A 41 -9.70 12.75 0.54
N ILE A 42 -8.57 12.70 1.24
CA ILE A 42 -7.51 11.68 1.07
C ILE A 42 -7.94 10.30 1.63
N LYS A 43 -8.66 10.26 2.76
CA LYS A 43 -9.18 9.02 3.35
C LYS A 43 -10.69 9.00 3.33
N ARG A 44 -11.26 8.01 2.64
CA ARG A 44 -12.69 7.67 2.66
C ARG A 44 -12.88 6.30 3.31
N GLY A 45 -13.95 6.15 4.09
CA GLY A 45 -14.32 4.89 4.74
C GLY A 45 -14.29 4.95 6.27
N ARG A 46 -14.60 3.83 6.91
CA ARG A 46 -14.62 3.70 8.37
C ARG A 46 -13.20 3.94 8.92
N PRO A 47 -13.03 4.79 9.94
CA PRO A 47 -11.74 4.91 10.60
C PRO A 47 -11.30 3.55 11.14
N LYS A 48 -9.99 3.28 11.12
CA LYS A 48 -9.45 2.05 11.71
C LYS A 48 -9.78 2.06 13.21
N LYS A 49 -10.28 0.93 13.72
CA LYS A 49 -10.55 0.76 15.15
C LYS A 49 -9.26 0.74 15.98
N TYR A 50 -8.18 0.20 15.41
CA TYR A 50 -6.86 0.11 16.01
C TYR A 50 -5.85 0.79 15.09
N GLY A 51 -5.09 1.73 15.64
CA GLY A 51 -4.05 2.50 14.97
C GLY A 51 -2.65 1.87 15.04
N SER A 52 -1.64 2.68 14.79
CA SER A 52 -0.22 2.30 14.95
C SER A 52 0.15 2.10 16.42
N ASN A 53 -0.39 2.92 17.32
CA ASN A 53 -0.05 2.90 18.74
C ASN A 53 -0.42 1.56 19.39
N GLU A 54 -1.62 1.05 19.09
CA GLU A 54 -2.09 -0.24 19.60
C GLU A 54 -1.28 -1.40 19.02
N ALA A 55 -0.88 -1.31 17.75
CA ALA A 55 -0.01 -2.31 17.14
C ALA A 55 1.39 -2.34 17.78
N GLU A 56 1.97 -1.17 18.05
CA GLU A 56 3.26 -1.04 18.72
C GLU A 56 3.21 -1.54 20.16
N LEU A 57 2.14 -1.23 20.89
CA LEU A 57 1.95 -1.71 22.26
C LEU A 57 1.81 -3.24 22.31
N VAL A 58 0.96 -3.81 21.45
CA VAL A 58 0.81 -5.27 21.31
C VAL A 58 2.16 -5.91 20.97
N GLN A 59 2.94 -5.31 20.08
CA GLN A 59 4.24 -5.84 19.71
C GLN A 59 5.24 -5.83 20.89
N LYS A 60 5.29 -4.73 21.66
CA LYS A 60 6.15 -4.64 22.85
C LYS A 60 5.82 -5.71 23.89
N MET A 61 4.54 -5.89 24.23
CA MET A 61 4.11 -6.92 25.20
C MET A 61 4.48 -8.34 24.73
N ILE A 62 4.37 -8.61 23.43
CA ILE A 62 4.81 -9.89 22.85
C ILE A 62 6.33 -10.07 22.98
N ASP A 63 7.10 -9.00 22.73
CA ASP A 63 8.56 -9.03 22.82
C ASP A 63 9.04 -9.20 24.28
N GLU A 64 8.24 -8.73 25.25
CA GLU A 64 8.41 -8.96 26.70
C GLU A 64 7.98 -10.37 27.16
N GLY A 65 7.40 -11.17 26.27
CA GLY A 65 7.01 -12.55 26.53
C GLY A 65 5.58 -12.75 27.04
N VAL A 66 4.75 -11.69 27.04
CA VAL A 66 3.34 -11.78 27.44
C VAL A 66 2.56 -12.59 26.41
N SER A 67 1.67 -13.48 26.87
CA SER A 67 0.90 -14.33 25.96
C SER A 67 -0.16 -13.51 25.20
N PRO A 68 -0.51 -13.85 23.95
CA PRO A 68 -1.55 -13.15 23.21
C PRO A 68 -2.93 -13.15 23.90
N LYS A 69 -3.18 -14.13 24.80
CA LYS A 69 -4.41 -14.20 25.58
C LYS A 69 -4.40 -13.15 26.69
N ASP A 70 -3.30 -13.03 27.43
CA ASP A 70 -3.18 -12.03 28.49
C ASP A 70 -3.24 -10.61 27.90
N ILE A 71 -2.61 -10.38 26.75
CA ILE A 71 -2.71 -9.11 26.01
C ILE A 71 -4.16 -8.80 25.60
N SER A 72 -4.92 -9.82 25.20
CA SER A 72 -6.34 -9.67 24.83
C SER A 72 -7.17 -9.22 26.01
N ASP A 73 -6.91 -9.80 27.18
CA ASP A 73 -7.64 -9.52 28.41
C ASP A 73 -7.23 -8.16 28.99
N GLU A 74 -5.94 -7.80 28.97
CA GLU A 74 -5.41 -6.54 29.50
C GLU A 74 -5.77 -5.31 28.65
N LEU A 75 -5.71 -5.44 27.31
CA LEU A 75 -6.00 -4.33 26.40
C LEU A 75 -7.47 -4.29 25.95
N GLU A 76 -8.29 -5.24 26.38
CA GLU A 76 -9.68 -5.45 25.91
C GLU A 76 -9.77 -5.54 24.36
N ILE A 77 -8.73 -6.08 23.75
CA ILE A 77 -8.64 -6.30 22.30
C ILE A 77 -8.99 -7.75 22.02
N PRO A 78 -9.94 -8.06 21.12
CA PRO A 78 -10.25 -9.46 20.80
C PRO A 78 -9.00 -10.24 20.41
N LEU A 79 -8.81 -11.45 20.95
CA LEU A 79 -7.65 -12.31 20.69
C LEU A 79 -7.25 -12.40 19.22
N LYS A 80 -8.22 -12.54 18.31
CA LYS A 80 -7.97 -12.55 16.85
C LYS A 80 -7.28 -11.26 16.38
N THR A 81 -7.68 -10.13 16.94
CA THR A 81 -7.10 -8.82 16.63
C THR A 81 -5.70 -8.69 17.21
N VAL A 82 -5.43 -9.24 18.40
CA VAL A 82 -4.05 -9.30 18.94
C VAL A 82 -3.13 -10.04 17.96
N TYR A 83 -3.54 -11.20 17.44
CA TYR A 83 -2.79 -11.92 16.40
C TYR A 83 -2.66 -11.14 15.09
N TYR A 84 -3.65 -10.33 14.74
CA TYR A 84 -3.61 -9.48 13.55
C TYR A 84 -2.68 -8.27 13.71
N LEU A 85 -2.62 -7.70 14.91
CA LEU A 85 -1.77 -6.55 15.25
C LEU A 85 -0.31 -6.97 15.50
N LYS A 86 -0.06 -8.23 15.85
CA LYS A 86 1.27 -8.81 15.93
C LYS A 86 2.04 -8.56 14.63
N GLY A 87 3.21 -7.94 14.74
CA GLY A 87 4.08 -7.54 13.62
C GLY A 87 4.73 -8.69 12.85
N THR A 88 4.25 -9.93 12.99
CA THR A 88 4.76 -11.07 12.23
C THR A 88 4.52 -10.88 10.74
N LYS A 89 5.58 -10.96 9.95
CA LYS A 89 5.47 -10.97 8.48
C LYS A 89 4.61 -12.17 8.10
N LEU A 90 3.46 -11.90 7.48
CA LEU A 90 2.65 -12.95 6.85
C LEU A 90 3.56 -13.76 5.92
N LYS A 91 3.35 -15.09 5.90
CA LYS A 91 4.06 -15.95 4.94
C LYS A 91 3.81 -15.37 3.55
N ARG A 92 4.88 -14.93 2.88
CA ARG A 92 4.79 -14.52 1.48
C ARG A 92 4.21 -15.68 0.69
N GLY A 93 3.52 -15.36 -0.41
CA GLY A 93 2.87 -16.35 -1.28
C GLY A 93 3.85 -17.38 -1.85
N ARG A 94 3.44 -18.09 -2.90
CA ARG A 94 4.25 -19.16 -3.49
C ARG A 94 5.70 -18.71 -3.71
N LYS A 95 6.65 -19.49 -3.18
CA LYS A 95 8.08 -19.27 -3.41
C LYS A 95 8.35 -19.30 -4.93
N PRO A 96 9.19 -18.40 -5.47
CA PRO A 96 9.51 -18.42 -6.89
C PRO A 96 10.12 -19.78 -7.25
N LYS A 97 9.83 -20.25 -8.47
CA LYS A 97 10.35 -21.53 -8.97
C LYS A 97 11.87 -21.52 -9.13
N TYR A 98 12.43 -20.37 -9.51
CA TYR A 98 13.86 -20.18 -9.73
C TYR A 98 14.46 -19.37 -8.57
N SER A 99 15.68 -19.73 -8.15
CA SER A 99 16.41 -19.03 -7.09
C SER A 99 16.92 -17.68 -7.58
N LYS A 100 17.43 -16.86 -6.66
CA LYS A 100 18.09 -15.60 -7.01
C LYS A 100 19.37 -15.83 -7.82
N GLU A 101 20.09 -16.89 -7.51
CA GLU A 101 21.33 -17.27 -8.23
C GLU A 101 21.04 -17.50 -9.71
N THR A 102 19.97 -18.23 -10.04
CA THR A 102 19.55 -18.44 -11.43
C THR A 102 19.13 -17.13 -12.11
N GLU A 103 18.50 -16.21 -11.38
CA GLU A 103 18.13 -14.90 -11.91
C GLU A 103 19.36 -14.05 -12.24
N GLU A 104 20.35 -14.06 -11.35
CA GLU A 104 21.63 -13.36 -11.53
C GLU A 104 22.43 -13.96 -12.69
N GLU A 105 22.46 -15.29 -12.84
CA GLU A 105 23.11 -15.96 -13.97
C GLU A 105 22.47 -15.57 -15.30
N ILE A 106 21.14 -15.54 -15.39
CA ILE A 106 20.42 -15.09 -16.60
C ILE A 106 20.77 -13.63 -16.93
N LYS A 107 20.85 -12.75 -15.94
CA LYS A 107 21.21 -11.34 -16.12
C LYS A 107 22.64 -11.20 -16.65
N LYS A 108 23.61 -11.92 -16.06
CA LYS A 108 25.00 -11.95 -16.54
C LYS A 108 25.10 -12.43 -17.99
N LEU A 109 24.46 -13.54 -18.34
CA LEU A 109 24.46 -14.07 -19.71
C LEU A 109 23.83 -13.06 -20.69
N ARG A 110 22.84 -12.29 -20.25
CA ARG A 110 22.23 -11.25 -21.08
C ARG A 110 23.17 -10.05 -21.26
N ASP A 111 23.89 -9.66 -20.22
CA ASP A 111 24.89 -8.58 -20.25
C ASP A 111 26.10 -8.96 -21.12
N GLU A 112 26.46 -10.25 -21.15
CA GLU A 112 27.45 -10.84 -22.07
C GLU A 112 26.97 -10.88 -23.54
N GLY A 113 25.72 -10.50 -23.81
CA GLY A 113 25.16 -10.35 -25.16
C GLY A 113 24.45 -11.59 -25.72
N LEU A 114 24.25 -12.65 -24.93
CA LEU A 114 23.50 -13.82 -25.40
C LEU A 114 22.02 -13.50 -25.64
N ARG A 115 21.43 -14.15 -26.66
CA ARG A 115 19.99 -14.02 -26.91
C ARG A 115 19.23 -14.83 -25.87
N ALA A 116 18.02 -14.37 -25.55
CA ALA A 116 17.15 -15.06 -24.59
C ALA A 116 16.83 -16.52 -24.99
N LYS A 117 16.86 -16.82 -26.29
CA LYS A 117 16.71 -18.18 -26.82
C LYS A 117 17.89 -19.08 -26.44
N ASP A 118 19.11 -18.58 -26.63
CA ASP A 118 20.34 -19.31 -26.28
C ASP A 118 20.43 -19.55 -24.76
N ILE A 119 20.01 -18.57 -23.95
CA ILE A 119 19.93 -18.70 -22.48
C ILE A 119 18.88 -19.75 -22.08
N SER A 120 17.73 -19.77 -22.78
CA SER A 120 16.65 -20.73 -22.56
C SER A 120 17.10 -22.17 -22.79
N GLU A 121 17.82 -22.41 -23.88
CA GLU A 121 18.40 -23.70 -24.23
C GLU A 121 19.52 -24.09 -23.26
N LYS A 122 20.45 -23.17 -22.97
CA LYS A 122 21.60 -23.40 -22.07
C LYS A 122 21.18 -23.78 -20.65
N LEU A 123 20.19 -23.07 -20.08
CA LEU A 123 19.74 -23.29 -18.70
C LEU A 123 18.52 -24.22 -18.60
N SER A 124 18.01 -24.73 -19.73
CA SER A 124 16.76 -25.51 -19.78
C SER A 124 15.58 -24.81 -19.10
N ILE A 125 15.49 -23.48 -19.27
CA ILE A 125 14.43 -22.63 -18.71
C ILE A 125 13.49 -22.21 -19.83
N PRO A 126 12.16 -22.25 -19.67
CA PRO A 126 11.25 -21.82 -20.73
C PRO A 126 11.53 -20.38 -21.17
N LEU A 127 11.55 -20.13 -22.48
CA LEU A 127 11.88 -18.83 -23.07
C LEU A 127 11.10 -17.67 -22.45
N ARG A 128 9.79 -17.86 -22.21
CA ARG A 128 8.94 -16.88 -21.54
C ARG A 128 9.46 -16.54 -20.13
N THR A 129 9.91 -17.55 -19.39
CA THR A 129 10.45 -17.37 -18.05
C THR A 129 11.78 -16.63 -18.07
N VAL A 130 12.64 -16.89 -19.05
CA VAL A 130 13.88 -16.12 -19.26
C VAL A 130 13.56 -14.63 -19.43
N TYR A 131 12.60 -14.28 -20.31
CA TYR A 131 12.16 -12.89 -20.45
C TYR A 131 11.59 -12.29 -19.16
N CYS A 132 10.79 -13.06 -18.41
CA CYS A 132 10.26 -12.61 -17.12
C CYS A 132 11.36 -12.34 -16.09
N LEU A 133 12.41 -13.17 -16.05
CA LEU A 133 13.52 -13.03 -15.10
C LEU A 133 14.46 -11.88 -15.48
N ILE A 134 14.64 -11.59 -16.78
CA ILE A 134 15.41 -10.41 -17.24
C ILE A 134 14.73 -9.09 -16.85
N LYS A 135 13.39 -9.02 -16.92
CA LYS A 135 12.63 -7.79 -16.64
C LYS A 135 12.48 -7.48 -15.15
N ARG A 136 12.72 -8.47 -14.29
CA ARG A 136 12.47 -8.39 -12.85
C ARG A 136 13.56 -7.59 -12.13
#